data_AF-A0A7C5WGP1-F1
#
_entry.id   AF-A0A7C5WGP1-F1
#
_cell.length_a   1.000
_cell.length_b   1.000
_cell.length_c   1.000
_cell.angle_alpha   90.00
_cell.angle_beta   90.00
_cell.angle_gamma   90.00
#
_symmetry.space_group_name_H-M   'P 1'
#
loop_
_entity.id
_entity.type
_entity.pdbx_description
1 polymer ?
#
loop_
_entity_poly.entity_id
_entity_poly.type
_entity_poly.pdbx_seq_one_letter_code
_entity_poly.pdbx_strand_id
1 'polypeptide(L)'
;MLNRRGVSRVVLFISVLLVVLLGAGLSYAGSKIEEGRKIATTRKLGNCVSCHFLPNIESPGNAGPNLVESMKNYTEADRDIVRQWIEDPRKFNPDTLMPPFGANKILTEEQIDAVVDYLYSLKGGK
;
A
#
# COMPACT_ATOMS: atom_id res chain seq x y z
N MET A 1 -55.11 10.06 -1.48
CA MET A 1 -54.78 8.72 -0.95
C MET A 1 -53.48 8.23 -1.62
N LEU A 2 -52.32 8.37 -0.98
CA LEU A 2 -51.05 7.82 -1.49
C LEU A 2 -50.57 6.73 -0.55
N ASN A 3 -50.52 5.52 -1.11
CA ASN A 3 -50.25 4.25 -0.45
C ASN A 3 -48.78 4.17 -0.01
N ARG A 4 -48.51 4.38 1.29
CA ARG A 4 -47.21 4.08 1.91
C ARG A 4 -47.04 2.56 2.02
N ARG A 5 -46.63 1.92 0.92
CA ARG A 5 -46.20 0.51 0.96
C ARG A 5 -44.93 0.42 1.80
N GLY A 6 -45.05 -0.22 2.97
CA GLY A 6 -43.96 -0.43 3.90
C GLY A 6 -42.83 -1.23 3.24
N VAL A 7 -41.65 -0.61 3.18
CA VAL A 7 -40.41 -1.31 2.86
C VAL A 7 -40.24 -2.41 3.91
N SER A 8 -40.21 -3.67 3.47
CA SER A 8 -40.12 -4.84 4.35
C SER A 8 -38.93 -4.71 5.29
N ARG A 9 -39.11 -4.98 6.59
CA ARG A 9 -38.04 -4.92 7.60
C ARG A 9 -36.81 -5.75 7.17
N VAL A 10 -37.02 -6.85 6.44
CA VAL A 10 -35.97 -7.70 5.87
C VAL A 10 -35.09 -6.95 4.86
N VAL A 11 -35.70 -6.12 4.01
CA VAL A 11 -34.96 -5.27 3.04
C VAL A 11 -34.17 -4.20 3.77
N LEU A 12 -34.70 -3.63 4.86
CA LEU A 12 -33.97 -2.67 5.70
C LEU A 12 -32.76 -3.33 6.39
N PHE A 13 -32.91 -4.54 6.93
CA PHE A 13 -31.82 -5.27 7.59
C PHE A 13 -30.70 -5.69 6.63
N ILE A 14 -31.04 -6.19 5.44
CA ILE A 14 -30.05 -6.57 4.41
C ILE A 14 -29.27 -5.33 3.95
N SER A 15 -29.96 -4.20 3.76
CA SER A 15 -29.32 -2.93 3.37
C SER A 15 -28.34 -2.44 4.42
N VAL A 16 -28.71 -2.50 5.70
CA VAL A 16 -27.83 -2.08 6.81
C VAL A 16 -26.60 -2.98 6.91
N LEU A 17 -26.76 -4.30 6.72
CA LEU A 17 -25.64 -5.25 6.78
C LEU A 17 -24.61 -5.01 5.66
N LEU A 18 -25.08 -4.77 4.43
CA LEU A 18 -24.23 -4.44 3.28
C LEU A 18 -23.45 -3.14 3.51
N VAL A 19 -24.09 -2.10 4.03
CA VAL A 19 -23.43 -0.80 4.33
C VAL A 19 -22.33 -0.96 5.38
N VAL A 20 -22.54 -1.77 6.42
CA VAL A 20 -21.53 -2.02 7.47
C VAL A 20 -20.33 -2.79 6.93
N LEU A 21 -20.54 -3.81 6.09
CA LEU A 21 -19.46 -4.60 5.50
C LEU A 21 -18.58 -3.78 4.55
N LEU A 22 -19.18 -2.92 3.72
CA LEU A 22 -18.47 -1.99 2.83
C LEU A 22 -17.62 -0.98 3.61
N GLY A 23 -18.14 -0.44 4.72
CA GLY A 23 -17.42 0.52 5.56
C GLY A 23 -16.17 -0.09 6.22
N ALA A 24 -16.27 -1.30 6.76
CA ALA A 24 -15.16 -1.98 7.41
C ALA A 24 -14.00 -2.28 6.44
N GLY A 25 -14.30 -2.69 5.20
CA GLY A 25 -13.28 -3.00 4.19
C GLY A 25 -12.44 -1.79 3.80
N LEU A 26 -13.07 -0.63 3.59
CA LEU A 26 -12.36 0.62 3.24
C LEU A 26 -11.46 1.10 4.38
N SER A 27 -11.95 1.05 5.63
CA SER A 27 -11.13 1.41 6.80
C SER A 27 -9.93 0.48 6.96
N TYR A 28 -10.11 -0.81 6.72
CA TYR A 28 -9.01 -1.78 6.79
C TYR A 28 -7.95 -1.53 5.71
N ALA A 29 -8.35 -1.33 4.45
CA ALA A 29 -7.43 -0.98 3.37
C ALA A 29 -6.67 0.33 3.67
N GLY A 30 -7.37 1.36 4.16
CA GLY A 30 -6.75 2.62 4.59
C GLY A 30 -5.74 2.41 5.73
N SER A 31 -6.02 1.51 6.67
CA SER A 31 -5.09 1.18 7.76
C SER A 31 -3.80 0.53 7.26
N LYS A 32 -3.87 -0.32 6.23
CA LYS A 32 -2.71 -0.99 5.63
C LYS A 32 -1.83 -0.05 4.82
N ILE A 33 -2.44 0.86 4.07
CA ILE A 33 -1.69 1.93 3.37
C ILE A 33 -0.92 2.81 4.36
N GLU A 34 -1.55 3.18 5.48
CA GLU A 34 -0.91 4.00 6.51
C GLU A 34 0.22 3.23 7.25
N GLU A 35 0.03 1.93 7.48
CA GLU A 35 1.07 1.04 8.01
C GLU A 35 2.29 0.99 7.06
N GLY A 36 2.05 0.79 5.76
CA GLY A 36 3.09 0.80 4.73
C GLY A 36 3.86 2.12 4.67
N ARG A 37 3.15 3.25 4.74
CA ARG A 37 3.77 4.58 4.80
C ARG A 37 4.68 4.72 6.02
N LYS A 38 4.24 4.28 7.20
CA LYS A 38 5.06 4.31 8.42
C LYS A 38 6.31 3.45 8.27
N ILE A 39 6.19 2.25 7.73
CA ILE A 39 7.34 1.37 7.47
C ILE A 39 8.33 2.05 6.52
N ALA A 40 7.85 2.61 5.41
CA ALA A 40 8.67 3.27 4.40
C ALA A 40 9.41 4.53 4.93
N THR A 41 8.89 5.16 5.98
CA THR A 41 9.42 6.41 6.55
C THR A 41 10.17 6.21 7.87
N THR A 42 10.14 5.01 8.46
CA THR A 42 10.76 4.75 9.75
C THR A 42 12.18 4.22 9.60
N ARG A 43 13.15 4.91 10.22
CA ARG A 43 14.59 4.57 10.15
C ARG A 43 14.93 3.14 10.58
N LYS A 44 14.20 2.59 11.56
CA LYS A 44 14.41 1.23 12.09
C LYS A 44 13.69 0.14 11.28
N LEU A 45 12.92 0.52 10.27
CA LEU A 45 12.14 -0.40 9.42
C LEU A 45 12.64 -0.27 7.97
N GLY A 46 11.76 0.08 7.03
CA GLY A 46 12.11 0.17 5.60
C GLY A 46 13.04 1.34 5.28
N ASN A 47 12.85 2.49 5.95
CA ASN A 47 13.65 3.70 5.73
C ASN A 47 13.84 4.07 4.24
N CYS A 48 12.85 3.76 3.40
CA CYS A 48 12.91 3.89 1.95
C CYS A 48 13.22 5.33 1.52
N VAL A 49 12.68 6.28 2.28
CA VAL A 49 12.87 7.72 2.08
C VAL A 49 14.32 8.19 2.19
N SER A 50 15.22 7.41 2.81
CA SER A 50 16.64 7.76 2.87
C SER A 50 17.33 7.70 1.52
N CYS A 51 16.80 6.93 0.58
CA CYS A 51 17.37 6.75 -0.75
C CYS A 51 16.41 7.23 -1.85
N HIS A 52 15.10 7.12 -1.63
CA HIS A 52 14.09 7.37 -2.64
C HIS A 52 13.25 8.62 -2.36
N PHE A 53 12.80 9.25 -3.44
CA PHE A 53 11.75 10.26 -3.35
C PHE A 53 10.39 9.62 -3.07
N LEU A 54 9.72 10.15 -2.04
CA LEU A 54 8.31 9.95 -1.71
C LEU A 54 7.70 11.32 -1.34
N PRO A 55 6.39 11.54 -1.59
CA PRO A 55 5.75 12.82 -1.34
C PRO A 55 5.62 13.10 0.17
N ASN A 56 5.56 14.38 0.53
CA ASN A 56 5.38 14.85 1.93
C ASN A 56 6.48 14.41 2.90
N ILE A 57 7.70 14.22 2.39
CA ILE A 57 8.89 13.92 3.18
C ILE A 57 9.78 15.15 3.19
N GLU A 58 10.26 15.53 4.37
CA GLU A 58 11.28 16.56 4.50
C GLU A 58 12.62 15.99 4.01
N SER A 59 13.19 16.61 2.97
CA SER A 59 14.50 16.24 2.41
C SER A 59 14.65 14.75 2.05
N PRO A 60 13.85 14.21 1.12
CA PRO A 60 13.97 12.82 0.71
C PRO A 60 15.29 12.54 -0.02
N GLY A 61 15.74 11.29 0.03
CA GLY A 61 16.90 10.83 -0.72
C GLY A 61 16.67 10.80 -2.23
N ASN A 62 17.78 10.78 -2.97
CA ASN A 62 17.80 10.74 -4.43
C ASN A 62 18.81 9.72 -4.99
N ALA A 63 19.33 8.83 -4.14
CA ALA A 63 20.25 7.77 -4.55
C ALA A 63 19.55 6.67 -5.34
N GLY A 64 18.28 6.40 -5.02
CA GLY A 64 17.37 5.53 -5.76
C GLY A 64 16.39 6.34 -6.63
N PRO A 65 15.65 5.66 -7.52
CA PRO A 65 14.65 6.32 -8.36
C PRO A 65 13.52 6.96 -7.56
N ASN A 66 12.87 7.94 -8.16
CA ASN A 66 11.61 8.49 -7.64
C ASN A 66 10.52 7.41 -7.67
N LEU A 67 9.98 7.05 -6.51
CA LEU A 67 9.02 5.93 -6.41
C LEU A 67 7.64 6.29 -6.96
N VAL A 68 7.23 7.56 -6.90
CA VAL A 68 5.98 8.01 -7.52
C VAL A 68 6.04 7.82 -9.03
N GLU A 69 7.14 8.23 -9.65
CA GLU A 69 7.35 8.05 -11.09
C GLU A 69 7.54 6.58 -11.47
N SER A 70 8.30 5.83 -10.69
CA SER A 70 8.55 4.40 -10.94
C SER A 70 7.27 3.59 -10.94
N MET A 71 6.34 3.86 -10.00
CA MET A 71 5.08 3.15 -9.88
C MET A 71 4.12 3.37 -11.07
N LYS A 72 4.35 4.38 -11.92
CA LYS A 72 3.57 4.56 -13.16
C LYS A 72 3.82 3.45 -14.18
N ASN A 73 4.96 2.75 -14.09
CA ASN A 73 5.32 1.67 -15.01
C ASN A 73 4.73 0.31 -14.61
N TYR A 74 4.12 0.19 -13.44
CA TYR A 74 3.58 -1.07 -12.92
C TYR A 74 2.06 -1.04 -12.89
N THR A 75 1.40 -2.08 -13.37
CA THR A 75 -0.06 -2.30 -13.25
C THR A 75 -0.39 -3.11 -11.99
N GLU A 76 -1.66 -3.29 -11.66
CA GLU A 76 -2.08 -4.16 -10.54
C GLU A 76 -1.64 -5.62 -10.75
N ALA A 77 -1.48 -6.07 -12.00
CA ALA A 77 -1.01 -7.41 -12.31
C ALA A 77 0.49 -7.59 -11.98
N ASP A 78 1.25 -6.49 -11.87
CA ASP A 78 2.68 -6.51 -11.59
C ASP A 78 3.02 -6.46 -10.09
N ARG A 79 2.01 -6.66 -9.22
CA ARG A 79 2.16 -6.52 -7.78
C ARG A 79 3.26 -7.40 -7.21
N ASP A 80 3.36 -8.65 -7.71
CA ASP A 80 4.40 -9.59 -7.29
C ASP A 80 5.81 -9.13 -7.70
N ILE A 81 5.93 -8.38 -8.81
CA ILE A 81 7.20 -7.80 -9.25
C ILE A 81 7.61 -6.67 -8.30
N VAL A 82 6.68 -5.77 -7.97
CA VAL A 82 6.93 -4.68 -7.00
C VAL A 82 7.27 -5.24 -5.62
N ARG A 83 6.55 -6.29 -5.20
CA ARG A 83 6.86 -7.03 -3.97
C ARG A 83 8.27 -7.62 -4.01
N GLN A 84 8.66 -8.22 -5.13
CA GLN A 84 9.99 -8.81 -5.28
C GLN A 84 11.13 -7.78 -5.19
N TRP A 85 10.91 -6.53 -5.61
CA TRP A 85 11.89 -5.46 -5.40
C TRP A 85 12.17 -5.21 -3.91
N ILE A 86 11.15 -5.33 -3.05
CA ILE A 86 11.29 -5.11 -1.61
C ILE A 86 11.83 -6.39 -0.94
N GLU A 87 11.31 -7.55 -1.33
CA GLU A 87 11.71 -8.86 -0.82
C GLU A 87 13.21 -9.12 -1.02
N ASP A 88 13.65 -9.05 -2.28
CA ASP A 88 15.03 -9.21 -2.67
C ASP A 88 15.30 -8.56 -4.05
N PRO A 89 15.79 -7.30 -4.07
CA PRO A 89 16.07 -6.57 -5.31
C PRO A 89 17.27 -7.15 -6.08
N ARG A 90 18.09 -8.01 -5.44
CA ARG A 90 19.27 -8.62 -6.08
C ARG A 90 18.90 -9.59 -7.19
N LYS A 91 17.66 -10.10 -7.18
CA LYS A 91 17.13 -10.92 -8.28
C LYS A 91 17.00 -10.15 -9.59
N PHE A 92 16.85 -8.82 -9.52
CA PHE A 92 16.80 -7.95 -10.70
C PHE A 92 18.15 -7.29 -10.97
N ASN A 93 18.84 -6.85 -9.92
CA ASN A 93 20.16 -6.26 -10.01
C ASN A 93 21.04 -6.75 -8.84
N PRO A 94 21.94 -7.73 -9.08
CA PRO A 94 22.82 -8.27 -8.04
C PRO A 94 23.69 -7.23 -7.32
N ASP A 95 24.03 -6.13 -7.99
CA ASP A 95 24.90 -5.07 -7.50
C ASP A 95 24.13 -3.89 -6.85
N THR A 96 22.81 -4.05 -6.64
CA THR A 96 21.98 -3.02 -6.03
C THR A 96 22.41 -2.71 -4.59
N LEU A 97 22.35 -1.43 -4.22
CA LEU A 97 22.52 -0.98 -2.84
C LEU A 97 21.23 -1.10 -2.02
N MET A 98 20.09 -1.34 -2.67
CA MET A 98 18.81 -1.51 -1.99
C MET A 98 18.87 -2.77 -1.11
N PRO A 99 18.58 -2.67 0.20
CA PRO A 99 18.61 -3.84 1.08
C PRO A 99 17.57 -4.89 0.65
N PRO A 100 17.90 -6.18 0.70
CA PRO A 100 16.92 -7.25 0.51
C PRO A 100 16.10 -7.45 1.79
N PHE A 101 15.02 -6.67 1.95
CA PHE A 101 14.32 -6.52 3.22
C PHE A 101 13.68 -7.82 3.72
N GLY A 102 13.08 -8.62 2.84
CA GLY A 102 12.47 -9.90 3.21
C GLY A 102 13.51 -11.00 3.40
N ALA A 103 14.41 -11.16 2.43
CA ALA A 103 15.47 -12.18 2.52
C ALA A 103 16.42 -11.99 3.73
N ASN A 104 16.67 -10.75 4.16
CA ASN A 104 17.43 -10.47 5.39
C ASN A 104 16.55 -10.38 6.64
N LYS A 105 15.23 -10.63 6.54
CA LYS A 105 14.26 -10.60 7.65
C LYS A 105 14.22 -9.26 8.39
N ILE A 106 14.44 -8.17 7.66
CA ILE A 106 14.30 -6.80 8.17
C ILE A 106 12.82 -6.45 8.31
N LEU A 107 12.01 -6.87 7.34
CA LEU A 107 10.56 -6.74 7.34
C LEU A 107 9.90 -8.12 7.27
N THR A 108 8.72 -8.27 7.87
CA THR A 108 7.87 -9.47 7.68
C THR A 108 7.13 -9.41 6.35
N GLU A 109 6.58 -10.55 5.91
CA GLU A 109 5.76 -10.62 4.69
C GLU A 109 4.59 -9.61 4.73
N GLU A 110 3.91 -9.48 5.87
CA GLU A 110 2.78 -8.55 6.03
C GLU A 110 3.23 -7.08 5.99
N GLN A 111 4.43 -6.80 6.49
CA GLN A 111 5.00 -5.46 6.42
C GLN A 111 5.41 -5.11 4.98
N ILE A 112 5.95 -6.07 4.24
CA ILE A 112 6.27 -5.91 2.82
C ILE A 112 4.98 -5.66 2.04
N ASP A 113 3.94 -6.46 2.27
CA ASP A 113 2.64 -6.29 1.61
C ASP A 113 2.04 -4.90 1.92
N ALA A 114 2.10 -4.44 3.17
CA ALA A 114 1.66 -3.08 3.52
C ALA A 114 2.44 -1.99 2.79
N VAL A 115 3.77 -2.15 2.61
CA VAL A 115 4.58 -1.20 1.82
C VAL A 115 4.15 -1.24 0.35
N VAL A 116 3.90 -2.42 -0.22
CA VAL A 116 3.38 -2.56 -1.59
C VAL A 116 2.04 -1.83 -1.73
N ASP A 117 1.10 -2.04 -0.79
CA ASP A 117 -0.19 -1.34 -0.76
C ASP A 117 0.00 0.18 -0.78
N TYR A 118 0.92 0.68 0.05
CA TYR A 118 1.27 2.09 0.08
C TYR A 118 1.82 2.58 -1.27
N LEU A 119 2.77 1.86 -1.89
CA LEU A 119 3.33 2.25 -3.19
C LEU A 119 2.26 2.28 -4.29
N TYR A 120 1.35 1.32 -4.32
CA TYR A 120 0.25 1.30 -5.29
C TYR A 120 -0.75 2.44 -5.04
N SER A 121 -0.98 2.83 -3.78
CA SER A 121 -1.84 3.97 -3.46
C SER A 121 -1.32 5.30 -4.02
N LEU A 122 0.00 5.43 -4.26
CA LEU A 122 0.61 6.63 -4.85
C LEU A 122 0.15 6.90 -6.29
N LYS A 123 -0.32 5.87 -7.00
CA LYS A 123 -0.79 6.01 -8.39
C LYS A 123 -2.11 6.79 -8.51
N GLY A 124 -2.87 6.88 -7.41
CA GLY A 124 -4.15 7.62 -7.34
C GLY A 124 -4.05 9.00 -6.68
N GLY A 125 -2.90 9.34 -6.11
CA GLY A 125 -2.66 10.65 -5.50
C GLY A 125 -2.32 11.68 -6.56
N LYS A 126 -3.18 12.68 -6.74
CA LYS A 126 -2.78 13.97 -7.35
C LYS A 126 -1.89 14.74 -6.40
#